data_AF-A0A948S9M8-F1
#
_entry.id   AF-A0A948S9M8-F1
#
_cell.length_a   1.000
_cell.length_b   1.000
_cell.length_c   1.000
_cell.angle_alpha   90.00
_cell.angle_beta   90.00
_cell.angle_gamma   90.00
#
_symmetry.space_group_name_H-M   'P 1'
#
loop_
_entity.id
_entity.type
_entity.pdbx_description
1 polymer ?
#
loop_
_entity_poly.entity_id
_entity_poly.type
_entity_poly.pdbx_seq_one_letter_code
_entity_poly.pdbx_strand_id
1 'polypeptide(L)'
;MKSFAVVMVHAAMLIGTTATSPAQSQILLRSSTGSGQGVPAEFYQKLALGVSTNGYEWHWIYTKPTLTNFCRDASIIRFNGEFISVYTDAFESTNGTFGIARSTDLVNWTATNVKLAGAAMTNTPNNTWAPEWFVEDGQYYVLVRSSQTRSNNYGAPGICYLECKDPGTWTNWSDFNVLPGPRSNENDPFLLKVGSTYHLFTDDGGNTGTGNILHRVSTTGAFAGYGEPVVVSTNFRQAAALTNSAAWWSATPFEGQFVLPLGGDSYRLYFQATWWDNSFAIESTNGMQTWEISTMRQLTYNGLAAYGHGSVMTMNGSETVVPLAALAKRADDAVIQVQTIQSDINSNNLFTGAQYTNNRFAGRADVLGDPVVYGLYTSSSITDLNLGGVMLQKSGNNATISLQIQTTTNLSMPFTNSGAPVSLPVDLSGDKHFLRVRALSPQ
;
A
#
# COMPACT_ATOMS: atom_id res chain seq x y z
N MET A 1 38.26 -1.46 -15.78
CA MET A 1 37.33 -1.00 -14.74
C MET A 1 35.96 -0.88 -15.38
N LYS A 2 35.06 -1.83 -15.11
CA LYS A 2 33.70 -1.84 -15.68
C LYS A 2 32.75 -1.36 -14.59
N SER A 3 32.21 -0.16 -14.77
CA SER A 3 31.19 0.41 -13.90
C SER A 3 29.84 -0.18 -14.30
N PHE A 4 29.17 -0.84 -13.36
CA PHE A 4 27.77 -1.24 -13.49
C PHE A 4 26.89 -0.04 -13.15
N ALA A 5 26.07 0.39 -14.10
CA ALA A 5 24.99 1.34 -13.85
C ALA A 5 23.78 0.55 -13.31
N VAL A 6 23.42 0.81 -12.06
CA VAL A 6 22.15 0.37 -11.47
C VAL A 6 21.11 1.43 -11.86
N VAL A 7 20.18 1.05 -12.73
CA VAL A 7 18.99 1.85 -13.02
C VAL A 7 18.00 1.61 -11.88
N MET A 8 17.93 2.54 -10.92
CA MET A 8 16.79 2.61 -9.99
C MET A 8 15.62 3.26 -10.70
N VAL A 9 14.51 2.52 -10.80
CA VAL A 9 13.22 3.04 -11.26
C VAL A 9 12.70 4.00 -10.19
N HIS A 10 12.64 5.28 -10.53
CA HIS A 10 11.92 6.29 -9.75
C HIS A 10 10.42 6.02 -9.86
N ALA A 11 9.77 5.71 -8.75
CA ALA A 11 8.32 5.85 -8.63
C ALA A 11 7.99 7.32 -8.29
N ALA A 12 8.18 8.21 -9.27
CA ALA A 12 7.48 9.49 -9.27
C ALA A 12 6.06 9.20 -9.77
N MET A 13 5.07 9.31 -8.88
CA MET A 13 3.65 9.17 -9.24
C MET A 13 3.24 10.40 -10.06
N LEU A 14 3.47 10.35 -11.38
CA LEU A 14 2.98 11.32 -12.33
C LEU A 14 1.49 11.01 -12.58
N ILE A 15 0.60 11.79 -11.98
CA ILE A 15 -0.86 11.61 -12.11
C ILE A 15 -1.30 12.19 -13.46
N GLY A 16 -1.57 11.30 -14.42
CA GLY A 16 -2.12 11.62 -15.73
C GLY A 16 -3.47 10.92 -15.98
N THR A 17 -4.52 11.74 -16.06
CA THR A 17 -5.81 11.58 -16.77
C THR A 17 -6.63 10.27 -16.69
N THR A 18 -7.78 10.38 -16.02
CA THR A 18 -9.12 9.83 -16.36
C THR A 18 -9.27 8.37 -16.81
N ALA A 19 -8.58 7.41 -16.19
CA ALA A 19 -9.02 6.02 -16.19
C ALA A 19 -9.71 5.71 -14.86
N THR A 20 -10.86 5.03 -14.90
CA THR A 20 -11.48 4.45 -13.69
C THR A 20 -10.49 3.48 -13.06
N SER A 21 -9.87 3.92 -11.97
CA SER A 21 -8.84 3.17 -11.23
C SER A 21 -9.39 1.78 -10.85
N PRO A 22 -8.63 0.69 -11.06
CA PRO A 22 -9.00 -0.62 -10.51
C PRO A 22 -9.18 -0.49 -9.00
N ALA A 23 -10.11 -1.25 -8.42
CA ALA A 23 -10.40 -1.19 -6.98
C ALA A 23 -9.11 -1.29 -6.16
N GLN A 24 -8.66 -0.16 -5.61
CA GLN A 24 -7.45 -0.10 -4.80
C GLN A 24 -7.79 -0.63 -3.41
N SER A 25 -7.09 -1.69 -3.00
CA SER A 25 -7.19 -2.18 -1.63
C SER A 25 -6.38 -1.24 -0.72
N GLN A 26 -7.00 -0.80 0.36
CA GLN A 26 -6.40 0.04 1.39
C GLN A 26 -6.13 -0.82 2.63
N ILE A 27 -4.99 -0.59 3.27
CA ILE A 27 -4.65 -1.12 4.59
C ILE A 27 -4.71 0.03 5.59
N LEU A 28 -5.34 -0.19 6.73
CA LEU A 28 -5.32 0.72 7.87
C LEU A 28 -4.56 0.05 9.00
N LEU A 29 -3.46 0.65 9.42
CA LEU A 29 -2.81 0.32 10.70
C LEU A 29 -3.41 1.23 11.74
N ARG A 30 -3.99 0.63 12.78
CA ARG A 30 -4.59 1.37 13.88
C ARG A 30 -4.21 0.77 15.20
N SER A 31 -4.40 1.57 16.23
CA SER A 31 -4.47 1.11 17.61
C SER A 31 -5.85 1.46 18.16
N SER A 32 -6.46 0.57 18.94
CA SER A 32 -7.64 0.95 19.69
C SER A 32 -7.21 1.50 21.04
N THR A 33 -7.65 2.71 21.35
CA THR A 33 -7.36 3.38 22.61
C THR A 33 -8.35 2.99 23.70
N GLY A 34 -9.58 2.58 23.36
CA GLY A 34 -10.67 2.27 24.29
C GLY A 34 -11.07 0.79 24.31
N SER A 35 -11.64 0.32 25.44
CA SER A 35 -12.39 -0.95 25.53
C SER A 35 -13.79 -0.83 24.88
N GLY A 36 -13.92 0.03 23.86
CA GLY A 36 -15.17 0.37 23.19
C GLY A 36 -15.86 -0.85 22.60
N GLN A 37 -17.19 -0.77 22.54
CA GLN A 37 -18.08 -1.83 22.07
C GLN A 37 -17.64 -2.34 20.69
N GLY A 38 -17.07 -3.56 20.64
CA GLY A 38 -16.76 -4.23 19.37
C GLY A 38 -15.29 -4.31 19.00
N VAL A 39 -14.38 -3.69 19.77
CA VAL A 39 -12.96 -4.04 19.67
C VAL A 39 -12.68 -5.19 20.64
N PRO A 40 -12.22 -6.36 20.15
CA PRO A 40 -11.82 -7.44 21.04
C PRO A 40 -10.75 -6.95 22.02
N ALA A 41 -10.91 -7.26 23.32
CA ALA A 41 -10.08 -6.72 24.40
C ALA A 41 -8.57 -6.97 24.18
N GLU A 42 -8.23 -7.98 23.39
CA GLU A 42 -6.86 -8.28 23.00
C GLU A 42 -6.20 -7.21 22.12
N PHE A 43 -6.93 -6.30 21.47
CA PHE A 43 -6.39 -5.22 20.63
C PHE A 43 -6.20 -3.89 21.36
N TYR A 44 -6.64 -3.80 22.62
CA TYR A 44 -6.50 -2.60 23.43
C TYR A 44 -5.01 -2.19 23.53
N GLN A 45 -4.69 -0.98 23.06
CA GLN A 45 -3.35 -0.40 23.02
C GLN A 45 -2.32 -1.29 22.30
N LYS A 46 -2.76 -2.01 21.27
CA LYS A 46 -1.90 -2.80 20.39
C LYS A 46 -2.12 -2.41 18.95
N LEU A 47 -1.12 -2.73 18.14
CA LEU A 47 -1.25 -2.63 16.70
C LEU A 47 -2.34 -3.60 16.21
N ALA A 48 -3.22 -3.09 15.36
CA ALA A 48 -4.29 -3.84 14.74
C ALA A 48 -4.39 -3.42 13.26
N LEU A 49 -4.68 -4.39 12.39
CA LEU A 49 -4.67 -4.19 10.95
C LEU A 49 -6.03 -4.44 10.34
N GLY A 50 -6.51 -3.47 9.57
CA GLY A 50 -7.71 -3.57 8.76
C GLY A 50 -7.40 -3.50 7.27
N VAL A 51 -8.22 -4.16 6.45
CA VAL A 51 -8.28 -3.92 5.00
C VAL A 51 -9.63 -3.38 4.59
N SER A 52 -9.65 -2.52 3.59
CA SER A 52 -10.86 -2.02 2.95
C SER A 52 -10.67 -1.86 1.45
N THR A 53 -11.72 -2.10 0.67
CA THR A 53 -11.73 -1.82 -0.78
C THR A 53 -12.46 -0.52 -1.12
N ASN A 54 -13.19 0.05 -0.15
CA ASN A 54 -13.94 1.29 -0.33
C ASN A 54 -13.49 2.41 0.63
N GLY A 55 -12.61 2.08 1.58
CA GLY A 55 -12.09 2.94 2.65
C GLY A 55 -13.14 3.42 3.66
N TYR A 56 -14.27 2.74 3.78
CA TYR A 56 -15.31 3.01 4.78
C TYR A 56 -15.62 1.76 5.62
N GLU A 57 -15.67 0.61 4.97
CA GLU A 57 -15.92 -0.68 5.58
C GLU A 57 -14.61 -1.45 5.65
N TRP A 58 -14.16 -1.69 6.88
CA TRP A 58 -12.89 -2.35 7.16
C TRP A 58 -13.12 -3.75 7.67
N HIS A 59 -12.20 -4.65 7.33
CA HIS A 59 -12.17 -6.01 7.80
C HIS A 59 -10.86 -6.27 8.53
N TRP A 60 -10.95 -6.78 9.75
CA TRP A 60 -9.76 -7.16 10.51
C TRP A 60 -8.98 -8.26 9.77
N ILE A 61 -7.70 -8.01 9.52
CA ILE A 61 -6.74 -9.08 9.20
C ILE A 61 -6.29 -9.62 10.55
N TYR A 62 -7.00 -10.62 11.07
CA TYR A 62 -6.73 -11.12 12.41
C TYR A 62 -5.39 -11.87 12.46
N THR A 63 -4.33 -11.13 12.75
CA THR A 63 -3.05 -11.67 13.17
C THR A 63 -2.62 -10.82 14.34
N LYS A 64 -2.74 -11.35 15.57
CA LYS A 64 -2.23 -10.68 16.77
C LYS A 64 -0.76 -10.34 16.50
N PRO A 65 -0.39 -9.07 16.28
CA PRO A 65 0.99 -8.75 16.00
C PRO A 65 1.84 -9.22 17.18
N THR A 66 3.05 -9.69 16.91
CA THR A 66 3.99 -10.07 17.99
C THR A 66 4.38 -8.89 18.88
N LEU A 67 3.99 -7.67 18.51
CA LEU A 67 4.14 -6.47 19.31
C LEU A 67 3.28 -6.56 20.58
N THR A 68 3.89 -6.92 21.70
CA THR A 68 3.21 -7.06 23.00
C THR A 68 3.20 -5.77 23.83
N ASN A 69 3.98 -4.77 23.42
CA ASN A 69 4.09 -3.51 24.13
C ASN A 69 2.96 -2.55 23.76
N PHE A 70 2.75 -1.54 24.59
CA PHE A 70 1.85 -0.42 24.29
C PHE A 70 2.20 0.15 22.90
N CYS A 71 1.19 0.21 22.03
CA CYS A 71 1.31 0.76 20.69
C CYS A 71 0.06 1.57 20.39
N ARG A 72 0.26 2.86 20.11
CA ARG A 72 -0.83 3.79 19.78
C ARG A 72 -0.49 4.71 18.62
N ASP A 73 -1.50 5.28 17.96
CA ASP A 73 -1.36 6.34 16.96
C ASP A 73 -0.38 5.94 15.84
N ALA A 74 -0.55 4.73 15.31
CA ALA A 74 0.44 4.13 14.43
C ALA A 74 0.40 4.75 13.03
N SER A 75 1.58 5.13 12.52
CA SER A 75 1.82 5.47 11.12
C SER A 75 2.60 4.37 10.44
N ILE A 76 2.45 4.19 9.12
CA ILE A 76 3.13 3.14 8.34
C ILE A 76 3.64 3.66 7.00
N ILE A 77 4.82 3.17 6.61
CA ILE A 77 5.33 3.24 5.24
C ILE A 77 5.82 1.87 4.78
N ARG A 78 6.13 1.78 3.49
CA ARG A 78 6.88 0.65 2.93
C ARG A 78 8.26 1.09 2.49
N PHE A 79 9.26 0.29 2.84
CA PHE A 79 10.66 0.53 2.52
C PHE A 79 11.35 -0.79 2.21
N ASN A 80 11.96 -0.92 1.03
CA ASN A 80 12.73 -2.10 0.61
C ASN A 80 12.03 -3.47 0.86
N GLY A 81 10.73 -3.52 0.62
CA GLY A 81 9.93 -4.74 0.82
C GLY A 81 9.48 -5.00 2.26
N GLU A 82 9.82 -4.12 3.20
CA GLU A 82 9.35 -4.16 4.58
C GLU A 82 8.31 -3.07 4.84
N PHE A 83 7.42 -3.37 5.76
CA PHE A 83 6.52 -2.44 6.42
C PHE A 83 7.20 -1.85 7.65
N ILE A 84 7.24 -0.53 7.72
CA ILE A 84 7.88 0.20 8.81
C ILE A 84 6.79 1.05 9.48
N SER A 85 6.51 0.76 10.74
CA SER A 85 5.53 1.50 11.52
C SER A 85 6.21 2.32 12.61
N VAL A 86 5.78 3.55 12.80
CA VAL A 86 6.07 4.35 14.00
C VAL A 86 4.82 4.48 14.84
N TYR A 87 4.96 4.54 16.16
CA TYR A 87 3.82 4.57 17.06
C TYR A 87 4.17 5.19 18.41
N THR A 88 3.18 5.72 19.11
CA THR A 88 3.28 6.11 20.52
C THR A 88 3.52 4.86 21.37
N ASP A 89 4.65 4.80 22.08
CA ASP A 89 5.10 3.64 22.86
C ASP A 89 4.71 3.68 24.35
N ALA A 90 4.23 4.82 24.84
CA ALA A 90 3.67 5.01 26.17
C ALA A 90 2.75 6.23 26.20
N PHE A 91 1.68 6.17 27.00
CA PHE A 91 0.79 7.32 27.19
C PHE A 91 1.45 8.45 28.00
N GLU A 92 2.15 8.08 29.06
CA GLU A 92 2.99 8.97 29.85
C GLU A 92 4.37 8.34 29.92
N SER A 93 5.37 9.02 29.35
CA SER A 93 6.75 8.52 29.38
C SER A 93 7.61 9.42 30.28
N THR A 94 8.79 8.95 30.63
CA THR A 94 9.85 9.79 31.20
C THR A 94 11.04 9.92 30.27
N ASN A 95 10.93 9.32 29.09
CA ASN A 95 12.09 8.98 28.27
C ASN A 95 12.08 9.71 26.93
N GLY A 96 10.96 10.29 26.53
CA GLY A 96 10.90 11.06 25.30
C GLY A 96 11.10 10.18 24.09
N THR A 97 10.33 9.11 24.00
CA THR A 97 10.52 8.10 22.96
C THR A 97 9.26 7.95 22.13
N PHE A 98 9.44 7.50 20.89
CA PHE A 98 8.39 6.84 20.14
C PHE A 98 8.89 5.46 19.71
N GLY A 99 7.95 4.55 19.49
CA GLY A 99 8.25 3.20 19.03
C GLY A 99 8.41 3.16 17.51
N ILE A 100 9.27 2.26 17.04
CA ILE A 100 9.37 1.89 15.64
C ILE A 100 9.36 0.36 15.52
N ALA A 101 8.59 -0.16 14.58
CA ALA A 101 8.44 -1.58 14.33
C ALA A 101 8.59 -1.90 12.85
N ARG A 102 9.14 -3.08 12.56
CA ARG A 102 9.41 -3.56 11.21
C ARG A 102 8.75 -4.92 11.00
N SER A 103 8.19 -5.13 9.82
CA SER A 103 7.61 -6.42 9.42
C SER A 103 7.76 -6.64 7.92
N THR A 104 7.93 -7.88 7.49
CA THR A 104 7.88 -8.27 6.05
C THR A 104 6.51 -8.81 5.64
N ASP A 105 5.65 -9.15 6.61
CA ASP A 105 4.41 -9.88 6.41
C ASP A 105 3.20 -9.26 7.11
N LEU A 106 3.37 -8.11 7.78
CA LEU A 106 2.39 -7.43 8.63
C LEU A 106 1.95 -8.20 9.88
N VAL A 107 2.54 -9.38 10.13
CA VAL A 107 2.18 -10.28 11.24
C VAL A 107 3.27 -10.29 12.30
N ASN A 108 4.51 -10.54 11.86
CA ASN A 108 5.68 -10.64 12.70
C ASN A 108 6.38 -9.30 12.71
N TRP A 109 6.39 -8.66 13.88
CA TRP A 109 6.96 -7.35 14.09
C TRP A 109 8.17 -7.41 15.01
N THR A 110 9.25 -6.76 14.60
CA THR A 110 10.43 -6.48 15.45
C THR A 110 10.42 -5.00 15.82
N ALA A 111 10.45 -4.70 17.12
CA ALA A 111 10.27 -3.35 17.64
C ALA A 111 11.53 -2.82 18.35
N THR A 112 11.74 -1.52 18.27
CA THR A 112 12.68 -0.74 19.07
C THR A 112 12.07 0.64 19.36
N ASN A 113 12.79 1.49 20.09
CA ASN A 113 12.35 2.84 20.42
C ASN A 113 13.38 3.86 19.92
N VAL A 114 12.89 4.99 19.43
CA VAL A 114 13.70 6.14 19.05
C VAL A 114 13.57 7.17 20.17
N LYS A 115 14.71 7.60 20.71
CA LYS A 115 14.76 8.64 21.74
C LYS A 115 14.94 10.01 21.11
N LEU A 116 14.10 10.95 21.49
CA LEU A 116 14.23 12.35 21.12
C LEU A 116 15.50 12.95 21.76
N ALA A 117 16.22 13.77 21.00
CA ALA A 117 17.41 14.51 21.43
C ALA A 117 17.45 15.88 20.73
N GLY A 118 18.06 16.90 21.35
CA GLY A 118 18.31 18.20 20.71
C GLY A 118 18.05 19.42 21.58
N ALA A 119 18.50 20.59 21.12
CA ALA A 119 18.50 21.85 21.89
C ALA A 119 17.10 22.43 22.18
N ALA A 120 16.09 22.09 21.38
CA ALA A 120 14.70 22.47 21.65
C ALA A 120 14.14 21.77 22.91
N MET A 121 14.84 20.78 23.46
CA MET A 121 14.52 20.08 24.70
C MET A 121 15.32 20.70 25.84
N THR A 122 14.71 21.68 26.51
CA THR A 122 15.26 22.28 27.73
C THR A 122 15.19 21.35 28.94
N ASN A 123 14.32 20.33 28.88
CA ASN A 123 14.19 19.22 29.83
C ASN A 123 13.93 17.92 29.04
N THR A 124 14.20 16.75 29.62
CA THR A 124 13.76 15.47 29.04
C THR A 124 12.25 15.55 28.75
N PRO A 125 11.81 15.37 27.50
CA PRO A 125 10.40 15.50 27.19
C PRO A 125 9.68 14.38 27.91
N ASN A 126 8.56 14.74 28.52
CA ASN A 126 7.79 13.76 29.24
C ASN A 126 7.00 12.92 28.23
N ASN A 127 6.44 13.56 27.20
CA ASN A 127 5.50 12.89 26.34
C ASN A 127 5.78 13.11 24.86
N THR A 128 5.69 12.03 24.09
CA THR A 128 5.82 12.01 22.63
C THR A 128 4.70 11.13 22.09
N TRP A 129 3.84 11.73 21.27
CA TRP A 129 2.59 11.12 20.81
C TRP A 129 2.42 11.31 19.30
N ALA A 130 1.57 10.47 18.72
CA ALA A 130 1.13 10.55 17.33
C ALA A 130 2.28 10.76 16.34
N PRO A 131 3.26 9.82 16.30
CA PRO A 131 4.30 9.89 15.30
C PRO A 131 3.71 9.61 13.92
N GLU A 132 4.00 10.48 12.96
CA GLU A 132 3.51 10.37 11.58
C GLU A 132 4.66 10.43 10.59
N TRP A 133 4.69 9.49 9.65
CA TRP A 133 5.68 9.50 8.57
C TRP A 133 5.42 10.63 7.57
N PHE A 134 6.50 11.30 7.16
CA PHE A 134 6.53 12.12 5.96
C PHE A 134 7.74 11.74 5.12
N VAL A 135 7.53 11.45 3.85
CA VAL A 135 8.60 10.99 2.94
C VAL A 135 8.63 11.90 1.72
N GLU A 136 9.81 12.42 1.42
CA GLU A 136 10.03 13.33 0.31
C GLU A 136 11.43 13.12 -0.28
N ASP A 137 11.52 12.96 -1.60
CA ASP A 137 12.79 12.91 -2.34
C ASP A 137 13.83 11.92 -1.75
N GLY A 138 13.33 10.77 -1.26
CA GLY A 138 14.15 9.73 -0.64
C GLY A 138 14.61 10.03 0.80
N GLN A 139 14.17 11.15 1.38
CA GLN A 139 14.35 11.49 2.79
C GLN A 139 13.12 11.06 3.59
N TYR A 140 13.36 10.61 4.82
CA TYR A 140 12.34 10.04 5.69
C TYR A 140 12.28 10.86 6.96
N TYR A 141 11.10 11.39 7.26
CA TYR A 141 10.85 12.22 8.41
C TYR A 141 9.75 11.62 9.25
N VAL A 142 9.81 11.90 10.56
CA VAL A 142 8.71 11.61 11.48
C VAL A 142 8.31 12.92 12.13
N LEU A 143 7.05 13.30 11.99
CA LEU A 143 6.42 14.34 12.79
C LEU A 143 5.93 13.73 14.09
N VAL A 144 6.01 14.46 15.19
CA VAL A 144 5.49 14.02 16.49
C VAL A 144 4.83 15.18 17.20
N ARG A 145 3.85 14.86 18.05
CA ARG A 145 3.41 15.76 19.11
C ARG A 145 4.29 15.58 20.34
N SER A 146 4.92 16.64 20.85
CA SER A 146 5.80 16.59 22.03
C SER A 146 5.46 17.62 23.11
N SER A 147 5.44 17.21 24.38
CA SER A 147 5.18 18.09 25.53
C SER A 147 6.27 18.00 26.60
N GLN A 148 6.66 19.16 27.13
CA GLN A 148 7.63 19.28 28.23
C GLN A 148 7.00 19.08 29.62
N THR A 149 5.67 19.05 29.75
CA THR A 149 5.00 18.86 31.05
C THR A 149 4.42 17.45 31.19
N ARG A 150 4.47 16.89 32.40
CA ARG A 150 3.96 15.54 32.73
C ARG A 150 2.43 15.40 32.76
N SER A 151 1.68 16.47 32.53
CA SER A 151 0.23 16.39 32.44
C SER A 151 -0.20 16.23 30.98
N ASN A 152 -1.44 15.79 30.78
CA ASN A 152 -2.24 15.95 29.56
C ASN A 152 -2.40 17.43 29.10
N ASN A 153 -1.63 18.36 29.67
CA ASN A 153 -1.52 19.70 29.16
C ASN A 153 -0.68 19.66 27.88
N TYR A 154 -1.39 19.87 26.78
CA TYR A 154 -0.87 20.08 25.44
C TYR A 154 -0.06 21.39 25.38
N GLY A 155 1.08 21.45 26.08
CA GLY A 155 1.99 22.59 26.12
C GLY A 155 3.13 22.51 25.11
N ALA A 156 4.05 23.46 25.19
CA ALA A 156 5.26 23.49 24.38
C ALA A 156 6.08 22.17 24.49
N PRO A 157 6.84 21.79 23.44
CA PRO A 157 7.11 22.56 22.21
C PRO A 157 5.99 22.57 21.17
N GLY A 158 5.03 21.63 21.19
CA GLY A 158 4.02 21.52 20.13
C GLY A 158 4.32 20.39 19.14
N ILE A 159 4.07 20.65 17.87
CA ILE A 159 4.42 19.76 16.76
C ILE A 159 5.92 19.87 16.46
N CYS A 160 6.58 18.74 16.34
CA CYS A 160 8.01 18.63 16.05
C CYS A 160 8.24 17.65 14.91
N TYR A 161 9.45 17.65 14.35
CA TYR A 161 9.87 16.66 13.35
C TYR A 161 11.32 16.22 13.54
N LEU A 162 11.63 15.02 13.05
CA LEU A 162 12.95 14.41 13.00
C LEU A 162 13.19 13.83 11.61
N GLU A 163 14.44 13.84 11.16
CA GLU A 163 14.87 13.18 9.94
C GLU A 163 15.63 11.90 10.28
N CYS A 164 15.28 10.79 9.62
CA CYS A 164 16.06 9.56 9.66
C CYS A 164 17.29 9.71 8.76
N LYS A 165 18.48 9.54 9.35
CA LYS A 165 19.77 9.65 8.66
C LYS A 165 20.31 8.32 8.15
N ASP A 166 19.67 7.21 8.54
CA ASP A 166 20.06 5.85 8.17
C ASP A 166 18.86 4.93 7.79
N PRO A 167 18.08 5.27 6.74
CA PRO A 167 16.96 4.43 6.31
C PRO A 167 17.38 2.97 6.08
N GLY A 168 16.66 2.04 6.72
CA GLY A 168 16.94 0.60 6.72
C GLY A 168 17.46 0.05 8.04
N THR A 169 18.28 0.82 8.77
CA THR A 169 18.64 0.51 10.17
C THR A 169 17.75 1.28 11.14
N TRP A 170 17.35 2.50 10.79
CA TRP A 170 16.41 3.33 11.57
C TRP A 170 16.91 3.66 12.98
N THR A 171 18.22 3.74 13.16
CA THR A 171 18.88 3.93 14.45
C THR A 171 19.48 5.31 14.63
N ASN A 172 19.64 6.07 13.54
CA ASN A 172 20.28 7.38 13.53
C ASN A 172 19.28 8.44 13.06
N TRP A 173 18.99 9.37 13.95
CA TRP A 173 17.99 10.41 13.75
C TRP A 173 18.60 11.78 14.01
N SER A 174 18.12 12.79 13.30
CA SER A 174 18.47 14.17 13.61
C SER A 174 18.00 14.57 15.01
N ASP A 175 18.52 15.69 15.50
CA ASP A 175 17.86 16.41 16.58
C ASP A 175 16.41 16.74 16.19
N PHE A 176 15.51 16.74 17.17
CA PHE A 176 14.13 17.15 16.94
C PHE A 176 14.04 18.67 16.76
N ASN A 177 13.23 19.11 15.81
CA ASN A 177 13.01 20.51 15.50
C ASN A 177 11.53 20.85 15.70
N VAL A 178 11.24 21.99 16.31
CA VAL A 178 9.87 22.50 16.41
C VAL A 178 9.40 22.92 15.02
N LEU A 179 8.24 22.44 14.60
CA LEU A 179 7.65 22.85 13.33
C LEU A 179 7.14 24.29 13.46
N PRO A 180 7.66 25.27 12.69
CA PRO A 180 7.15 26.64 12.76
C PRO A 180 5.75 26.75 12.17
N GLY A 181 4.88 27.52 12.84
CA GLY A 181 3.52 27.83 12.37
C GLY A 181 2.41 27.25 13.26
N PRO A 182 2.38 25.92 13.52
CA PRO A 182 1.44 25.33 14.47
C PRO A 182 1.54 25.95 15.86
N ARG A 183 0.38 26.09 16.52
CA ARG A 183 0.32 26.51 17.92
C ARG A 183 0.81 25.38 18.81
N SER A 184 1.32 25.74 19.99
CA SER A 184 1.92 24.76 20.92
C SER A 184 0.93 23.76 21.51
N ASN A 185 -0.38 23.98 21.36
CA ASN A 185 -1.44 23.10 21.84
C ASN A 185 -2.06 22.20 20.77
N GLU A 186 -1.62 22.31 19.52
CA GLU A 186 -2.11 21.43 18.44
C GLU A 186 -1.54 20.02 18.55
N ASN A 187 -2.31 19.02 18.12
CA ASN A 187 -1.89 17.61 18.19
C ASN A 187 -2.08 16.86 16.85
N ASP A 188 -1.70 15.58 16.90
CA ASP A 188 -1.89 14.56 15.88
C ASP A 188 -1.51 15.02 14.47
N PRO A 189 -0.24 15.40 14.25
CA PRO A 189 0.17 16.01 12.99
C PRO A 189 0.06 15.00 11.84
N PHE A 190 -0.50 15.45 10.73
CA PHE A 190 -0.44 14.75 9.44
C PHE A 190 0.06 15.68 8.34
N LEU A 191 1.11 15.29 7.63
CA LEU A 191 1.73 16.10 6.58
C LEU A 191 1.71 15.38 5.24
N LEU A 192 1.17 16.05 4.21
CA LEU A 192 1.08 15.55 2.85
C LEU A 192 1.63 16.57 1.86
N LYS A 193 2.43 16.11 0.89
CA LYS A 193 2.83 16.92 -0.28
C LYS A 193 1.84 16.71 -1.43
N VAL A 194 1.38 17.81 -2.03
CA VAL A 194 0.54 17.82 -3.23
C VAL A 194 1.15 18.77 -4.26
N GLY A 195 1.73 18.22 -5.33
CA GLY A 195 2.45 19.04 -6.31
C GLY A 195 3.56 19.86 -5.65
N SER A 196 3.43 21.19 -5.68
CA SER A 196 4.38 22.13 -5.07
C SER A 196 3.95 22.66 -3.69
N THR A 197 2.87 22.13 -3.12
CA THR A 197 2.34 22.57 -1.82
C THR A 197 2.42 21.48 -0.77
N TYR A 198 2.50 21.89 0.50
CA TYR A 198 2.57 21.02 1.66
C TYR A 198 1.37 21.30 2.55
N HIS A 199 0.62 20.25 2.88
CA HIS A 199 -0.67 20.32 3.58
C HIS A 199 -0.49 19.69 4.95
N LEU A 200 -0.54 20.51 5.99
CA LEU A 200 -0.46 20.08 7.38
C LEU A 200 -1.86 20.07 8.00
N PHE A 201 -2.22 18.93 8.56
CA PHE A 201 -3.45 18.72 9.33
C PHE A 201 -3.11 18.48 10.79
N THR A 202 -3.80 19.17 11.69
CA THR A 202 -3.69 19.03 13.15
C THR A 202 -5.07 19.15 13.78
N ASP A 203 -5.23 18.80 15.06
CA ASP A 203 -6.40 19.16 15.86
C ASP A 203 -6.05 20.33 16.80
N ASP A 204 -7.09 21.00 17.30
CA ASP A 204 -6.94 22.20 18.12
C ASP A 204 -6.68 21.94 19.62
N GLY A 205 -6.37 20.70 20.03
CA GLY A 205 -5.78 20.43 21.34
C GLY A 205 -6.56 19.54 22.31
N GLY A 206 -7.07 18.39 21.87
CA GLY A 206 -7.65 17.34 22.75
C GLY A 206 -8.83 17.79 23.63
N ASN A 207 -8.93 17.30 24.87
CA ASN A 207 -10.09 17.47 25.79
C ASN A 207 -10.55 18.92 26.08
N THR A 208 -9.73 19.92 25.77
CA THR A 208 -10.04 21.35 25.92
C THR A 208 -10.25 22.07 24.58
N GLY A 209 -9.98 21.38 23.47
CA GLY A 209 -10.20 21.89 22.12
C GLY A 209 -11.67 22.04 21.79
N THR A 210 -11.96 22.84 20.77
CA THR A 210 -13.32 23.04 20.26
C THR A 210 -13.79 21.90 19.35
N GLY A 211 -12.91 20.91 19.10
CA GLY A 211 -13.18 19.75 18.26
C GLY A 211 -13.00 20.07 16.78
N ASN A 212 -11.93 20.80 16.47
CA ASN A 212 -11.65 21.28 15.13
C ASN A 212 -10.44 20.59 14.53
N ILE A 213 -10.55 20.23 13.25
CA ILE A 213 -9.40 19.89 12.41
C ILE A 213 -8.92 21.18 11.77
N LEU A 214 -7.63 21.45 11.90
CA LEU A 214 -6.92 22.61 11.40
C LEU A 214 -6.13 22.20 10.16
N HIS A 215 -6.33 22.92 9.06
CA HIS A 215 -5.60 22.68 7.81
C HIS A 215 -4.75 23.90 7.47
N ARG A 216 -3.45 23.67 7.24
CA ARG A 216 -2.50 24.68 6.77
C ARG A 216 -1.87 24.25 5.46
N VAL A 217 -1.54 25.25 4.65
CA VAL A 217 -0.83 25.05 3.39
C VAL A 217 0.45 25.87 3.41
N SER A 218 1.56 25.25 3.03
CA SER A 218 2.83 25.92 2.74
C SER A 218 3.21 25.74 1.28
N THR A 219 3.78 26.79 0.69
CA THR A 219 4.38 26.78 -0.66
C THR A 219 5.90 26.93 -0.63
N THR A 220 6.51 27.01 0.56
CA THR A 220 7.93 27.29 0.73
C THR A 220 8.73 26.08 1.19
N GLY A 221 8.07 25.04 1.72
CA GLY A 221 8.69 23.78 2.11
C GLY A 221 7.88 23.00 3.14
N ALA A 222 8.20 21.71 3.31
CA ALA A 222 7.56 20.80 4.27
C ALA A 222 7.61 21.28 5.73
N PHE A 223 8.64 22.05 6.09
CA PHE A 223 8.91 22.44 7.48
C PHE A 223 9.01 23.96 7.68
N ALA A 224 8.41 24.75 6.80
CA ALA A 224 8.42 26.22 6.87
C ALA A 224 7.15 26.82 6.25
N GLY A 225 6.87 28.10 6.53
CA GLY A 225 5.86 28.87 5.79
C GLY A 225 4.39 28.58 6.15
N TYR A 226 4.13 27.81 7.21
CA TYR A 226 2.77 27.59 7.68
C TYR A 226 2.22 28.83 8.40
N GLY A 227 1.15 29.40 7.84
CA GLY A 227 0.42 30.53 8.42
C GLY A 227 -0.69 30.11 9.38
N GLU A 228 -1.70 30.97 9.54
CA GLU A 228 -2.92 30.63 10.29
C GLU A 228 -3.68 29.49 9.61
N PRO A 229 -4.28 28.57 10.39
CA PRO A 229 -5.03 27.46 9.83
C PRO A 229 -6.38 27.91 9.30
N VAL A 230 -6.84 27.23 8.26
CA VAL A 230 -8.25 27.14 7.93
C VAL A 230 -8.84 26.02 8.78
N VAL A 231 -9.88 26.32 9.55
CA VAL A 231 -10.65 25.27 10.21
C VAL A 231 -11.40 24.50 9.13
N VAL A 232 -11.28 23.18 9.15
CA VAL A 232 -12.10 22.27 8.33
C VAL A 232 -13.54 22.39 8.85
N SER A 233 -14.22 23.43 8.37
CA SER A 233 -15.51 23.89 8.88
C SER A 233 -16.63 23.13 8.21
N THR A 234 -16.87 21.92 8.67
CA THR A 234 -18.15 21.26 8.45
C THR A 234 -18.87 21.16 9.78
N ASN A 235 -20.19 21.36 9.78
CA ASN A 235 -20.99 20.94 10.92
C ASN A 235 -21.00 19.40 10.91
N PHE A 236 -19.94 18.79 11.42
CA PHE A 236 -19.72 17.34 11.31
C PHE A 236 -20.88 16.53 11.90
N ARG A 237 -21.55 17.04 12.93
CA ARG A 237 -22.77 16.43 13.49
C ARG A 237 -23.93 16.46 12.50
N GLN A 238 -24.15 17.60 11.85
CA GLN A 238 -25.16 17.72 10.81
C GLN A 238 -24.80 16.83 9.60
N ALA A 239 -23.53 16.77 9.22
CA ALA A 239 -23.04 15.93 8.13
C ALA A 239 -23.29 14.44 8.41
N ALA A 240 -22.91 13.95 9.59
CA ALA A 240 -23.16 12.58 9.98
C ALA A 240 -24.65 12.25 10.12
N ALA A 241 -25.48 13.22 10.54
CA ALA A 241 -26.94 13.04 10.62
C ALA A 241 -27.57 12.89 9.23
N LEU A 242 -27.08 13.64 8.24
CA LEU A 242 -27.56 13.58 6.87
C LEU A 242 -27.20 12.27 6.16
N THR A 243 -26.15 11.58 6.61
CA THR A 243 -25.65 10.35 5.99
C THR A 243 -26.12 9.09 6.73
N ASN A 244 -27.11 9.25 7.62
CA ASN A 244 -27.71 8.19 8.43
C ASN A 244 -26.68 7.38 9.23
N SER A 245 -25.60 8.02 9.69
CA SER A 245 -24.70 7.39 10.64
C SER A 245 -25.44 7.17 11.95
N ALA A 246 -25.41 5.95 12.47
CA ALA A 246 -25.99 5.62 13.77
C ALA A 246 -25.36 6.43 14.94
N ALA A 247 -24.17 7.03 14.72
CA ALA A 247 -23.41 7.79 15.70
C ALA A 247 -23.25 9.28 15.35
N TRP A 248 -24.21 9.88 14.63
CA TRP A 248 -24.10 11.29 14.21
C TRP A 248 -23.91 12.28 15.35
N TRP A 249 -24.42 11.97 16.54
CA TRP A 249 -24.31 12.79 17.74
C TRP A 249 -22.87 12.86 18.29
N SER A 250 -22.01 11.92 17.91
CA SER A 250 -20.59 11.84 18.31
C SER A 250 -19.63 12.16 17.17
N ALA A 251 -20.08 12.89 16.15
CA ALA A 251 -19.26 13.19 14.97
C ALA A 251 -18.34 14.43 15.14
N THR A 252 -18.26 15.03 16.33
CA THR A 252 -17.32 16.14 16.58
C THR A 252 -15.88 15.61 16.51
N PRO A 253 -15.01 16.13 15.62
CA PRO A 253 -13.61 15.71 15.55
C PRO A 253 -12.93 15.79 16.91
N PHE A 254 -12.04 14.84 17.16
CA PHE A 254 -11.30 14.77 18.41
C PHE A 254 -9.80 14.62 18.16
N GLU A 255 -9.39 13.63 17.37
CA GLU A 255 -7.97 13.29 17.18
C GLU A 255 -7.75 12.45 15.90
N GLY A 256 -6.49 12.15 15.56
CA GLY A 256 -6.13 11.17 14.55
C GLY A 256 -6.49 11.47 13.11
N GLN A 257 -6.41 12.75 12.71
CA GLN A 257 -6.59 13.14 11.30
C GLN A 257 -5.54 12.53 10.38
N PHE A 258 -5.99 11.98 9.25
CA PHE A 258 -5.14 11.44 8.20
C PHE A 258 -5.79 11.69 6.84
N VAL A 259 -5.02 12.08 5.81
CA VAL A 259 -5.56 12.34 4.46
C VAL A 259 -4.99 11.38 3.41
N LEU A 260 -5.90 10.71 2.70
CA LEU A 260 -5.58 9.81 1.59
C LEU A 260 -5.93 10.45 0.24
N PRO A 261 -5.00 10.51 -0.72
CA PRO A 261 -5.32 10.83 -2.10
C PRO A 261 -6.17 9.72 -2.74
N LEU A 262 -7.28 10.09 -3.40
CA LEU A 262 -8.16 9.16 -4.13
C LEU A 262 -7.91 9.18 -5.65
N GLY A 263 -7.03 10.06 -6.12
CA GLY A 263 -6.74 10.31 -7.54
C GLY A 263 -7.32 11.63 -8.02
N GLY A 264 -6.61 12.29 -8.96
CA GLY A 264 -6.94 13.64 -9.40
C GLY A 264 -6.94 14.63 -8.22
N ASP A 265 -7.98 15.47 -8.15
CA ASP A 265 -8.16 16.45 -7.08
C ASP A 265 -9.00 15.93 -5.90
N SER A 266 -9.21 14.61 -5.83
CA SER A 266 -10.03 13.98 -4.78
C SER A 266 -9.18 13.44 -3.63
N TYR A 267 -9.62 13.75 -2.41
CA TYR A 267 -8.94 13.39 -1.16
C TYR A 267 -9.96 12.92 -0.14
N ARG A 268 -9.54 12.04 0.77
CA ARG A 268 -10.35 11.60 1.90
C ARG A 268 -9.63 11.87 3.20
N LEU A 269 -10.28 12.61 4.09
CA LEU A 269 -9.85 12.86 5.45
C LEU A 269 -10.53 11.84 6.37
N TYR A 270 -9.72 11.04 7.04
CA TYR A 270 -10.09 10.17 8.14
C TYR A 270 -9.84 10.91 9.45
N PHE A 271 -10.68 10.70 10.45
CA PHE A 271 -10.46 11.24 11.80
C PHE A 271 -11.24 10.45 12.84
N GLN A 272 -10.77 10.49 14.07
CA GLN A 272 -11.50 10.01 15.24
C GLN A 272 -12.36 11.14 15.80
N ALA A 273 -13.60 10.81 16.16
CA ALA A 273 -14.58 11.73 16.71
C ALA A 273 -14.94 11.37 18.16
N THR A 274 -15.53 12.35 18.86
CA THR A 274 -15.79 12.41 20.32
C THR A 274 -15.69 11.10 21.12
N TRP A 275 -14.86 11.15 22.17
CA TRP A 275 -14.77 10.17 23.25
C TRP A 275 -14.54 8.72 22.79
N TRP A 276 -13.45 8.51 22.05
CA TRP A 276 -12.79 7.19 21.81
C TRP A 276 -13.60 6.22 20.95
N ASP A 277 -14.86 6.56 20.63
CA ASP A 277 -15.86 5.57 20.23
C ASP A 277 -16.22 5.53 18.74
N ASN A 278 -15.76 6.47 17.92
CA ASN A 278 -16.14 6.50 16.50
C ASN A 278 -15.06 7.13 15.63
N SER A 279 -14.81 6.52 14.47
CA SER A 279 -14.00 7.13 13.40
C SER A 279 -14.89 7.44 12.19
N PHE A 280 -14.56 8.51 11.50
CA PHE A 280 -15.29 8.99 10.33
C PHE A 280 -14.33 9.25 9.17
N ALA A 281 -14.88 9.29 7.97
CA ALA A 281 -14.22 9.85 6.81
C ALA A 281 -15.11 10.85 6.08
N ILE A 282 -14.50 11.88 5.51
CA ILE A 282 -15.13 12.88 4.65
C ILE A 282 -14.22 13.16 3.45
N GLU A 283 -14.81 13.45 2.30
CA GLU A 283 -14.06 13.64 1.05
C GLU A 283 -14.07 15.09 0.61
N SER A 284 -13.00 15.46 -0.10
CA SER A 284 -12.90 16.66 -0.90
C SER A 284 -12.74 16.25 -2.36
N THR A 285 -13.39 16.95 -3.28
CA THR A 285 -13.27 16.72 -4.73
C THR A 285 -12.61 17.89 -5.46
N ASN A 286 -12.04 18.85 -4.73
CA ASN A 286 -11.50 20.11 -5.27
C ASN A 286 -10.14 20.49 -4.66
N GLY A 287 -9.28 19.50 -4.39
CA GLY A 287 -7.93 19.77 -3.90
C GLY A 287 -7.88 20.22 -2.44
N MET A 288 -8.78 19.70 -1.59
CA MET A 288 -8.90 20.05 -0.16
C MET A 288 -9.33 21.50 0.10
N GLN A 289 -9.93 22.19 -0.86
CA GLN A 289 -10.49 23.54 -0.65
C GLN A 289 -11.79 23.48 0.17
N THR A 290 -12.65 22.51 -0.13
CA THR A 290 -13.88 22.23 0.63
C THR A 290 -13.99 20.74 0.93
N TRP A 291 -14.74 20.42 1.98
CA TRP A 291 -15.04 19.05 2.41
C TRP A 291 -16.53 18.80 2.32
N GLU A 292 -16.90 17.78 1.54
CA GLU A 292 -18.26 17.54 1.09
C GLU A 292 -19.05 16.78 2.15
N ILE A 293 -19.92 17.49 2.88
CA ILE A 293 -20.79 16.96 3.94
C ILE A 293 -21.54 15.69 3.50
N SER A 294 -22.00 15.62 2.26
CA SER A 294 -22.73 14.48 1.70
C SER A 294 -21.90 13.18 1.60
N THR A 295 -20.57 13.29 1.64
CA THR A 295 -19.64 12.17 1.57
C THR A 295 -19.23 11.64 2.94
N MET A 296 -19.64 12.33 4.03
CA MET A 296 -19.25 11.93 5.37
C MET A 296 -19.83 10.55 5.71
N ARG A 297 -19.00 9.62 6.18
CA ARG A 297 -19.43 8.28 6.60
C ARG A 297 -18.71 7.89 7.88
N GLN A 298 -19.43 7.20 8.75
CA GLN A 298 -18.84 6.49 9.87
C GLN A 298 -18.10 5.27 9.33
N LEU A 299 -16.87 5.10 9.78
CA LEU A 299 -16.09 3.91 9.45
C LEU A 299 -16.63 2.72 10.24
N THR A 300 -16.57 1.54 9.63
CA THR A 300 -16.95 0.30 10.32
C THR A 300 -15.84 -0.74 10.26
N TYR A 301 -15.77 -1.61 11.26
CA TYR A 301 -14.95 -2.81 11.29
C TYR A 301 -15.84 -4.03 11.45
N ASN A 302 -15.86 -4.91 10.44
CA ASN A 302 -16.76 -6.06 10.40
C ASN A 302 -18.22 -5.69 10.73
N GLY A 303 -18.68 -4.52 10.25
CA GLY A 303 -20.04 -4.00 10.48
C GLY A 303 -20.28 -3.32 11.83
N LEU A 304 -19.30 -3.29 12.73
CA LEU A 304 -19.35 -2.52 13.98
C LEU A 304 -18.69 -1.16 13.77
N ALA A 305 -18.95 -0.16 14.61
CA ALA A 305 -18.25 1.13 14.50
C ALA A 305 -16.72 0.93 14.54
N ALA A 306 -15.99 1.76 13.80
CA ALA A 306 -14.53 1.84 13.91
C ALA A 306 -14.13 2.75 15.07
N TYR A 307 -12.98 2.50 15.66
CA TYR A 307 -12.47 3.20 16.83
C TYR A 307 -10.98 3.54 16.67
N GLY A 308 -10.51 4.64 17.23
CA GLY A 308 -9.07 4.87 17.41
C GLY A 308 -8.33 5.52 16.23
N HIS A 309 -7.07 5.84 16.52
CA HIS A 309 -6.13 6.56 15.68
C HIS A 309 -5.14 5.59 15.01
N GLY A 310 -4.90 5.83 13.72
CA GLY A 310 -3.73 5.35 12.99
C GLY A 310 -3.73 5.88 11.54
N SER A 311 -2.97 5.24 10.65
CA SER A 311 -2.79 5.69 9.27
C SER A 311 -3.25 4.67 8.22
N VAL A 312 -3.62 5.19 7.03
CA VAL A 312 -4.03 4.36 5.88
C VAL A 312 -2.92 4.33 4.85
N MET A 313 -2.60 3.15 4.33
CA MET A 313 -1.71 2.95 3.20
C MET A 313 -2.48 2.27 2.06
N THR A 314 -2.34 2.79 0.84
CA THR A 314 -2.85 2.11 -0.35
C THR A 314 -1.92 0.96 -0.75
N MET A 315 -2.48 -0.21 -1.02
CA MET A 315 -1.78 -1.36 -1.59
C MET A 315 -2.09 -1.43 -3.08
N ASN A 316 -1.04 -1.34 -3.91
CA ASN A 316 -1.22 -1.45 -5.36
C ASN A 316 -1.51 -2.91 -5.74
N GLY A 317 -2.48 -3.12 -6.64
CA GLY A 317 -3.07 -4.44 -6.97
C GLY A 317 -2.14 -5.51 -7.55
N SER A 318 -0.84 -5.25 -7.77
CA SER A 318 0.15 -6.30 -8.02
C SER A 318 0.59 -7.02 -6.74
N GLU A 319 0.26 -6.47 -5.59
CA GLU A 319 0.57 -7.02 -4.29
C GLU A 319 -0.65 -7.76 -3.80
N THR A 320 -0.63 -9.08 -3.96
CA THR A 320 -1.66 -9.93 -3.40
C THR A 320 -1.52 -9.89 -1.87
N VAL A 321 -2.25 -9.00 -1.21
CA VAL A 321 -2.64 -9.23 0.18
C VAL A 321 -3.55 -10.44 0.10
N VAL A 322 -2.99 -11.64 0.30
CA VAL A 322 -3.78 -12.87 0.29
C VAL A 322 -4.88 -12.66 1.33
N PRO A 323 -6.15 -12.54 0.93
CA PRO A 323 -7.21 -12.26 1.88
C PRO A 323 -7.25 -13.42 2.86
N LEU A 324 -6.99 -13.14 4.14
CA LEU A 324 -6.99 -14.16 5.18
C LEU A 324 -8.39 -14.79 5.36
N ALA A 325 -9.41 -14.34 4.63
CA ALA A 325 -10.66 -15.09 4.48
C ALA A 325 -10.46 -16.51 3.89
N ALA A 326 -9.33 -16.76 3.20
CA ALA A 326 -8.90 -18.11 2.81
C ALA A 326 -8.16 -18.89 3.92
N LEU A 327 -7.83 -18.25 5.05
CA LEU A 327 -7.10 -18.80 6.21
C LEU A 327 -7.92 -18.75 7.51
N ALA A 328 -9.05 -18.03 7.55
CA ALA A 328 -9.84 -17.74 8.75
C ALA A 328 -10.98 -18.76 9.02
N LYS A 329 -10.83 -20.01 8.60
CA LYS A 329 -11.63 -21.10 9.16
C LYS A 329 -10.73 -22.16 9.78
N ARG A 330 -10.66 -22.06 11.12
CA ARG A 330 -10.24 -23.04 12.14
C ARG A 330 -8.80 -22.90 12.63
N ALA A 331 -8.70 -22.36 13.83
CA ALA A 331 -7.46 -22.29 14.62
C ALA A 331 -7.09 -23.61 15.32
N ASP A 332 -7.75 -24.75 15.03
CA ASP A 332 -7.55 -25.98 15.80
C ASP A 332 -7.13 -27.24 15.01
N ASP A 333 -6.92 -27.20 13.68
CA ASP A 333 -6.47 -28.40 12.95
C ASP A 333 -5.24 -28.13 12.07
N ALA A 334 -4.19 -28.90 12.37
CA ALA A 334 -2.96 -29.19 11.64
C ALA A 334 -2.71 -28.48 10.29
N VAL A 335 -1.55 -27.80 10.22
CA VAL A 335 -0.76 -27.43 9.02
C VAL A 335 -1.25 -28.09 7.72
N ILE A 336 -2.19 -27.44 7.03
CA ILE A 336 -2.46 -27.74 5.62
C ILE A 336 -1.47 -26.91 4.82
N GLN A 337 -0.42 -27.58 4.34
CA GLN A 337 0.57 -26.95 3.46
C GLN A 337 -0.13 -26.42 2.21
N VAL A 338 0.17 -25.17 1.86
CA VAL A 338 -0.32 -24.41 0.69
C VAL A 338 -0.24 -25.20 -0.63
N GLN A 339 0.69 -26.17 -0.73
CA GLN A 339 0.79 -27.09 -1.86
C GLN A 339 -0.43 -28.01 -2.04
N THR A 340 -1.17 -28.31 -0.98
CA THR A 340 -2.37 -29.18 -1.02
C THR A 340 -3.58 -28.44 -1.60
N ILE A 341 -3.73 -27.15 -1.31
CA ILE A 341 -4.82 -26.31 -1.83
C ILE A 341 -4.61 -26.03 -3.32
N GLN A 342 -3.37 -25.82 -3.76
CA GLN A 342 -3.06 -25.65 -5.19
C GLN A 342 -3.22 -26.95 -6.00
N SER A 343 -3.03 -28.11 -5.38
CA SER A 343 -3.14 -29.40 -6.07
C SER A 343 -4.57 -29.96 -6.11
N ASP A 344 -5.46 -29.54 -5.20
CA ASP A 344 -6.85 -30.02 -5.20
C ASP A 344 -7.88 -28.99 -4.69
N ILE A 345 -8.13 -27.95 -5.50
CA ILE A 345 -9.15 -26.92 -5.25
C ILE A 345 -10.57 -27.51 -5.07
N ASN A 346 -10.85 -28.66 -5.70
CA ASN A 346 -12.18 -29.29 -5.69
C ASN A 346 -12.48 -29.95 -4.34
N SER A 347 -11.48 -30.54 -3.69
CA SER A 347 -11.64 -31.15 -2.36
C SER A 347 -12.00 -30.15 -1.25
N ASN A 348 -11.84 -28.83 -1.50
CA ASN A 348 -12.09 -27.77 -0.52
C ASN A 348 -13.42 -27.00 -0.73
N ASN A 349 -14.28 -27.42 -1.67
CA ASN A 349 -15.59 -26.80 -1.95
C ASN A 349 -15.55 -25.27 -2.20
N LEU A 350 -14.42 -24.72 -2.65
CA LEU A 350 -14.28 -23.29 -2.94
C LEU A 350 -15.10 -22.86 -4.16
N PHE A 351 -15.34 -23.80 -5.08
CA PHE A 351 -16.22 -23.65 -6.23
C PHE A 351 -17.09 -24.88 -6.37
N THR A 352 -18.32 -24.71 -6.87
CA THR A 352 -19.07 -25.85 -7.40
C THR A 352 -18.32 -26.43 -8.61
N GLY A 353 -18.48 -27.73 -8.89
CA GLY A 353 -17.84 -28.34 -10.05
C GLY A 353 -18.18 -27.65 -11.39
N ALA A 354 -19.38 -27.06 -11.48
CA ALA A 354 -19.80 -26.24 -12.62
C ALA A 354 -19.01 -24.93 -12.72
N GLN A 355 -18.84 -24.20 -11.59
CA GLN A 355 -18.04 -22.97 -11.55
C GLN A 355 -16.56 -23.23 -11.89
N TYR A 356 -15.97 -24.30 -11.37
CA TYR A 356 -14.60 -24.68 -11.73
C TYR A 356 -14.45 -24.91 -13.25
N THR A 357 -15.37 -25.69 -13.81
CA THR A 357 -15.36 -26.03 -15.23
C THR A 357 -15.50 -24.79 -16.10
N ASN A 358 -16.44 -23.91 -15.76
CA ASN A 358 -16.67 -22.65 -16.47
C ASN A 358 -15.45 -21.72 -16.41
N ASN A 359 -14.86 -21.55 -15.23
CA ASN A 359 -13.66 -20.71 -15.06
C ASN A 359 -12.46 -21.27 -15.82
N ARG A 360 -12.28 -22.61 -15.82
CA ARG A 360 -11.22 -23.26 -16.58
C ARG A 360 -11.43 -23.11 -18.09
N PHE A 361 -12.66 -23.22 -18.58
CA PHE A 361 -12.97 -22.99 -19.99
C PHE A 361 -12.73 -21.53 -20.38
N ALA A 362 -13.18 -20.57 -19.56
CA ALA A 362 -12.96 -19.15 -19.80
C ALA A 362 -11.47 -18.81 -19.85
N GLY A 363 -10.68 -19.24 -18.85
CA GLY A 363 -9.24 -18.98 -18.84
C GLY A 363 -8.49 -19.62 -20.01
N ARG A 364 -8.90 -20.82 -20.47
CA ARG A 364 -8.34 -21.41 -21.69
C ARG A 364 -8.71 -20.61 -22.93
N ALA A 365 -9.95 -20.15 -23.03
CA ALA A 365 -10.40 -19.34 -24.16
C ALA A 365 -9.66 -18.00 -24.22
N ASP A 366 -9.46 -17.34 -23.08
CA ASP A 366 -8.70 -16.09 -22.98
C ASP A 366 -7.26 -16.26 -23.46
N VAL A 367 -6.56 -17.28 -22.95
CA VAL A 367 -5.17 -17.57 -23.33
C VAL A 367 -5.03 -17.93 -24.81
N LEU A 368 -6.01 -18.66 -25.38
CA LEU A 368 -6.00 -19.02 -26.80
C LEU A 368 -6.45 -17.88 -27.71
N GLY A 369 -7.26 -16.95 -27.20
CA GLY A 369 -7.79 -15.81 -27.93
C GLY A 369 -6.77 -14.68 -28.08
N ASP A 370 -5.99 -14.40 -27.02
CA ASP A 370 -4.94 -13.39 -27.04
C ASP A 370 -3.70 -13.82 -26.23
N PRO A 371 -2.90 -14.75 -26.78
CA PRO A 371 -1.71 -15.24 -26.08
C PRO A 371 -0.63 -14.17 -25.88
N VAL A 372 -0.70 -13.03 -26.57
CA VAL A 372 0.26 -11.92 -26.45
C VAL A 372 0.08 -11.18 -25.13
N VAL A 373 -1.16 -10.93 -24.72
CA VAL A 373 -1.49 -10.27 -23.44
C VAL A 373 -0.97 -11.06 -22.23
N TYR A 374 -0.89 -12.39 -22.34
CA TYR A 374 -0.39 -13.27 -21.28
C TYR A 374 1.13 -13.51 -21.33
N GLY A 375 1.86 -12.77 -22.18
CA GLY A 375 3.32 -12.89 -22.28
C GLY A 375 3.80 -14.26 -22.76
N LEU A 376 2.93 -15.05 -23.37
CA LEU A 376 3.29 -16.39 -23.86
C LEU A 376 4.17 -16.30 -25.11
N TYR A 377 4.03 -15.25 -25.91
CA TYR A 377 4.87 -14.98 -27.08
C TYR A 377 5.11 -13.48 -27.29
N THR A 378 6.32 -13.11 -27.69
CA THR A 378 6.62 -11.81 -28.32
C THR A 378 6.55 -11.94 -29.84
N SER A 379 6.31 -10.84 -30.57
CA SER A 379 6.34 -10.80 -32.05
C SER A 379 7.65 -11.31 -32.67
N SER A 380 8.71 -11.44 -31.87
CA SER A 380 10.03 -11.95 -32.23
C SER A 380 10.28 -13.42 -31.89
N SER A 381 9.32 -14.14 -31.28
CA SER A 381 9.58 -15.42 -30.59
C SER A 381 9.04 -16.69 -31.25
N ILE A 382 8.53 -16.65 -32.49
CA ILE A 382 8.11 -17.88 -33.18
C ILE A 382 9.05 -18.22 -34.34
N THR A 383 9.86 -19.26 -34.14
CA THR A 383 10.25 -20.19 -35.21
C THR A 383 10.02 -21.60 -34.69
N ASP A 384 8.88 -22.19 -35.03
CA ASP A 384 8.72 -23.64 -34.94
C ASP A 384 9.42 -24.25 -36.16
N LEU A 385 10.42 -25.11 -35.93
CA LEU A 385 11.12 -25.84 -36.97
C LEU A 385 10.81 -27.34 -36.84
N ASN A 386 9.55 -27.69 -37.07
CA ASN A 386 9.14 -29.08 -37.17
C ASN A 386 9.51 -29.63 -38.56
N LEU A 387 10.60 -30.41 -38.61
CA LEU A 387 11.04 -31.09 -39.83
C LEU A 387 10.32 -32.44 -39.95
N GLY A 388 9.06 -32.41 -40.38
CA GLY A 388 8.23 -33.60 -40.60
C GLY A 388 8.48 -34.23 -41.97
N GLY A 389 9.54 -35.03 -42.12
CA GLY A 389 9.81 -35.79 -43.34
C GLY A 389 11.27 -36.18 -43.55
N VAL A 390 11.55 -36.93 -44.63
CA VAL A 390 12.92 -37.21 -45.08
C VAL A 390 13.51 -35.91 -45.64
N MET A 391 14.32 -35.23 -44.82
CA MET A 391 14.93 -33.94 -45.12
C MET A 391 16.05 -33.97 -46.17
N LEU A 392 16.53 -35.17 -46.50
CA LEU A 392 17.72 -35.34 -47.30
C LEU A 392 17.60 -36.58 -48.20
N GLN A 393 17.57 -36.37 -49.51
CA GLN A 393 17.69 -37.45 -50.48
C GLN A 393 19.07 -37.34 -51.15
N LYS A 394 19.95 -38.33 -50.92
CA LYS A 394 21.27 -38.41 -51.57
C LYS A 394 21.13 -39.09 -52.93
N SER A 395 21.70 -38.48 -53.96
CA SER A 395 21.86 -39.04 -55.30
C SER A 395 23.31 -38.82 -55.77
N GLY A 396 24.09 -39.90 -55.82
CA GLY A 396 25.54 -39.81 -56.06
C GLY A 396 26.24 -39.02 -54.95
N ASN A 397 27.07 -38.04 -55.32
CA ASN A 397 27.76 -37.15 -54.37
C ASN A 397 26.90 -35.97 -53.91
N ASN A 398 25.68 -35.80 -54.44
CA ASN A 398 24.84 -34.66 -54.12
C ASN A 398 23.67 -35.06 -53.24
N ALA A 399 23.22 -34.14 -52.40
CA ALA A 399 21.94 -34.20 -51.72
C ALA A 399 21.13 -32.94 -52.00
N THR A 400 19.82 -33.04 -51.85
CA THR A 400 18.95 -31.85 -51.85
C THR A 400 18.21 -31.77 -50.52
N ILE A 401 18.28 -30.60 -49.90
CA ILE A 401 17.45 -30.23 -48.75
C ILE A 401 16.25 -29.48 -49.31
N SER A 402 15.04 -29.99 -49.10
CA SER A 402 13.79 -29.32 -49.48
C SER A 402 13.03 -28.88 -48.24
N LEU A 403 12.74 -27.59 -48.13
CA LEU A 403 12.02 -26.98 -47.01
C LEU A 403 10.71 -26.36 -47.50
N GLN A 404 9.58 -26.79 -46.94
CA GLN A 404 8.28 -26.17 -47.19
C GLN A 404 7.94 -25.23 -46.03
N ILE A 405 7.80 -23.93 -46.30
CA ILE A 405 7.30 -22.98 -45.30
C ILE A 405 5.78 -23.15 -45.23
N GLN A 406 5.24 -23.27 -44.02
CA GLN A 406 3.80 -23.30 -43.79
C GLN A 406 3.40 -22.21 -42.78
N THR A 407 2.21 -21.65 -42.94
CA THR A 407 1.66 -20.61 -42.07
C THR A 407 0.24 -20.95 -41.63
N THR A 408 -0.15 -20.43 -40.48
CA THR A 408 -1.52 -20.45 -39.97
C THR A 408 -1.81 -19.10 -39.30
N THR A 409 -3.07 -18.69 -39.29
CA THR A 409 -3.52 -17.48 -38.56
C THR A 409 -3.88 -17.78 -37.10
N ASN A 410 -4.02 -19.05 -36.73
CA ASN A 410 -4.30 -19.49 -35.36
C ASN A 410 -3.81 -20.94 -35.17
N LEU A 411 -3.24 -21.26 -34.00
CA LEU A 411 -2.75 -22.61 -33.66
C LEU A 411 -3.82 -23.70 -33.63
N SER A 412 -5.11 -23.33 -33.61
CA SER A 412 -6.24 -24.24 -33.73
C SER A 412 -6.63 -24.57 -35.18
N MET A 413 -6.03 -23.89 -36.16
CA MET A 413 -6.28 -24.08 -37.58
C MET A 413 -5.15 -24.90 -38.24
N PRO A 414 -5.44 -25.72 -39.26
CA PRO A 414 -4.40 -26.41 -40.03
C PRO A 414 -3.41 -25.43 -40.66
N PHE A 415 -2.14 -25.80 -40.67
CA PHE A 415 -1.10 -25.07 -41.40
C PHE A 415 -1.27 -25.23 -42.90
N THR A 416 -1.00 -24.16 -43.65
CA THR A 416 -1.11 -24.11 -45.11
C THR A 416 0.23 -23.73 -45.73
N ASN A 417 0.55 -24.25 -46.92
CA ASN A 417 1.81 -23.96 -47.60
C ASN A 417 1.91 -22.46 -47.95
N SER A 418 2.96 -21.81 -47.47
CA SER A 418 3.28 -20.42 -47.77
C SER A 418 4.33 -20.36 -48.87
N GLY A 419 3.87 -20.50 -50.11
CA GLY A 419 4.72 -20.49 -51.31
C GLY A 419 5.29 -21.87 -51.68
N ALA A 420 6.17 -21.88 -52.68
CA ALA A 420 6.82 -23.09 -53.18
C ALA A 420 7.95 -23.58 -52.24
N PRO A 421 8.25 -24.90 -52.20
CA PRO A 421 9.39 -25.42 -51.44
C PRO A 421 10.72 -24.80 -51.87
N VAL A 422 11.57 -24.46 -50.89
CA VAL A 422 12.95 -24.05 -51.12
C VAL A 422 13.81 -25.31 -51.22
N SER A 423 14.51 -25.48 -52.33
CA SER A 423 15.42 -26.61 -52.55
C SER A 423 16.86 -26.14 -52.63
N LEU A 424 17.71 -26.69 -51.76
CA LEU A 424 19.12 -26.34 -51.66
C LEU A 424 19.97 -27.58 -52.00
N PRO A 425 20.74 -27.55 -53.11
CA PRO A 425 21.70 -28.60 -53.38
C PRO A 425 22.86 -28.52 -52.38
N VAL A 426 23.34 -29.68 -51.95
CA VAL A 426 24.46 -29.83 -51.02
C VAL A 426 25.41 -30.87 -51.59
N ASP A 427 26.68 -30.49 -51.76
CA ASP A 427 27.74 -31.44 -52.12
C ASP A 427 28.17 -32.25 -50.89
N LEU A 428 28.15 -33.58 -51.03
CA LEU A 428 28.51 -34.57 -50.04
C LEU A 428 29.61 -35.52 -50.59
N SER A 429 30.57 -34.97 -51.33
CA SER A 429 31.66 -35.69 -52.01
C SER A 429 32.68 -36.39 -51.09
N GLY A 430 32.79 -36.02 -49.81
CA GLY A 430 33.63 -36.69 -48.80
C GLY A 430 32.97 -37.89 -48.06
N ASP A 431 33.77 -38.65 -47.33
CA ASP A 431 33.35 -39.89 -46.63
C ASP A 431 32.39 -39.63 -45.43
N LYS A 432 32.41 -38.43 -44.84
CA LYS A 432 31.54 -38.03 -43.72
C LYS A 432 31.17 -36.54 -43.82
N HIS A 433 29.91 -36.22 -43.56
CA HIS A 433 29.39 -34.84 -43.54
C HIS A 433 28.41 -34.63 -42.39
N PHE A 434 28.38 -33.42 -41.85
CA PHE A 434 27.41 -32.98 -40.84
C PHE A 434 26.73 -31.72 -41.36
N LEU A 435 25.41 -31.75 -41.45
CA LEU A 435 24.60 -30.65 -41.98
C LEU A 435 23.80 -30.00 -40.86
N ARG A 436 23.73 -28.66 -40.89
CA ARG A 436 22.88 -27.89 -39.99
C ARG A 436 22.14 -26.83 -40.79
N VAL A 437 20.83 -26.77 -40.63
CA VAL A 437 19.99 -25.66 -41.09
C VAL A 437 19.84 -24.67 -39.93
N ARG A 438 19.98 -23.37 -40.20
CA ARG A 438 19.82 -22.30 -39.22
C ARG A 438 18.93 -21.20 -39.80
N ALA A 439 17.88 -20.82 -39.07
CA ALA A 439 17.14 -19.60 -39.36
C ALA A 439 18.01 -18.39 -38.96
N LEU A 440 18.17 -17.43 -39.88
CA LEU A 440 18.86 -16.17 -39.62
C LEU A 440 17.81 -15.10 -39.35
N SER A 441 18.11 -14.18 -38.42
CA SER A 441 17.25 -13.01 -38.20
C SER A 441 17.20 -12.15 -39.48
N PRO A 442 16.07 -11.50 -39.79
CA PRO A 442 16.02 -10.47 -40.83
C PRO A 442 17.10 -9.41 -40.55
N GLN A 443 17.84 -9.02 -41.59
CA GLN A 443 18.78 -7.89 -41.51
C GLN A 443 18.06 -6.55 -41.64
#